data_AF-A0A2H5ZPN3-F1
#
_entry.id   AF-A0A2H5ZPN3-F1
#
_cell.length_a   1.000
_cell.length_b   1.000
_cell.length_c   1.000
_cell.angle_alpha   90.00
_cell.angle_beta   90.00
_cell.angle_gamma   90.00
#
_symmetry.space_group_name_H-M   'P 1'
#
loop_
_entity.id
_entity.type
_entity.pdbx_description
1 polymer ?
#
loop_
_entity_poly.entity_id
_entity_poly.type
_entity_poly.pdbx_seq_one_letter_code
_entity_poly.pdbx_strand_id
1 'polypeptide(L)'
;MIVALPITLTMWGWMVWRLRKLGVGLESALAALKGKLAEQRIALGPWSSGQRNTMIAFGVTVALWVAPGVVALVGGRDHPWYGWLASTLPEGVSALLGAGLLFVLPTDLKRHRFTLSWEDAARIDWWIVFLYGGGMALGGLAFQTGLAEAAGRALTEALGIDTPFSLVLTATVSATALSEMTSNTSAANMVVPVAIAFAQSAGADPTLPALGATMAASLGFLLPVSTPTNAIVYSSGRIPLRFMLRYGALLDIAGILAVTAGVALVAPLVLGAH
;
A
#
# COMPACT_ATOMS: atom_id res chain seq x y z
N MET A 1 -3.02 1.21 11.67
CA MET A 1 -3.26 2.62 11.27
C MET A 1 -2.63 3.63 12.23
N ILE A 2 -2.78 3.49 13.56
CA ILE A 2 -2.28 4.49 14.53
C ILE A 2 -0.76 4.68 14.46
N VAL A 3 0.02 3.62 14.24
CA VAL A 3 1.50 3.69 14.10
C VAL A 3 1.94 4.41 12.83
N ALA A 4 1.24 4.19 11.71
CA ALA A 4 1.61 4.76 10.42
C ALA A 4 1.22 6.24 10.28
N LEU A 5 0.18 6.69 10.98
CA LEU A 5 -0.33 8.06 10.91
C LEU A 5 0.72 9.13 11.25
N PRO A 6 1.43 9.10 12.40
CA PRO A 6 2.42 10.12 12.72
C PRO A 6 3.60 10.12 11.73
N ILE A 7 4.03 8.94 11.26
CA ILE A 7 5.12 8.80 10.29
C ILE A 7 4.71 9.46 8.96
N THR A 8 3.53 9.10 8.45
CA THR A 8 2.99 9.65 7.20
C THR A 8 2.72 11.15 7.28
N LEU A 9 2.17 11.65 8.39
CA LEU A 9 1.98 13.08 8.62
C LEU A 9 3.32 13.84 8.68
N THR A 10 4.35 13.24 9.27
CA THR A 10 5.69 13.85 9.33
C THR A 10 6.30 13.96 7.93
N MET A 11 6.26 12.87 7.15
CA MET A 11 6.74 12.86 5.77
C MET A 11 5.96 13.82 4.88
N TRP A 12 4.62 13.84 5.02
CA TRP A 12 3.75 14.76 4.29
C TRP A 12 4.02 16.22 4.66
N GLY A 13 4.15 16.53 5.96
CA GLY A 13 4.49 17.87 6.45
C GLY A 13 5.85 18.35 5.92
N TRP A 14 6.86 17.48 5.92
CA TRP A 14 8.17 17.77 5.33
C TRP A 14 8.07 18.03 3.83
N MET A 15 7.32 17.22 3.08
CA MET A 15 7.08 17.41 1.66
C MET A 15 6.40 18.76 1.38
N VAL A 16 5.32 19.09 2.10
CA VAL A 16 4.60 20.36 1.94
C VAL A 16 5.52 21.55 2.25
N TRP A 17 6.28 21.48 3.34
CA TRP A 17 7.27 22.50 3.70
C TRP A 17 8.32 22.69 2.60
N ARG A 18 8.84 21.59 2.05
CA ARG A 18 9.85 21.62 0.98
C ARG A 18 9.30 22.22 -0.30
N LEU A 19 8.09 21.83 -0.71
CA LEU A 19 7.42 22.39 -1.90
C LEU A 19 7.16 23.89 -1.76
N ARG A 20 6.72 24.34 -0.59
CA ARG A 20 6.54 25.77 -0.29
C ARG A 20 7.86 26.54 -0.37
N LYS A 21 8.95 25.99 0.17
CA LYS A 21 10.29 26.61 0.06
C LYS A 21 10.80 26.71 -1.38
N LEU A 22 10.40 25.78 -2.25
CA LEU A 22 10.76 25.81 -3.68
C LEU A 22 9.89 26.78 -4.49
N GLY A 23 8.95 27.49 -3.87
CA GLY A 23 8.06 28.42 -4.55
C GLY A 23 7.04 27.73 -5.48
N VAL A 24 6.89 26.41 -5.36
CA VAL A 24 5.88 25.66 -6.12
C VAL A 24 4.53 25.87 -5.44
N GLY A 25 3.86 26.95 -5.82
CA GLY A 25 2.50 27.26 -5.39
C GLY A 25 1.49 26.36 -6.11
N LEU A 26 0.66 25.63 -5.36
CA LEU A 26 -0.46 24.90 -5.95
C LEU A 26 -1.37 25.86 -6.74
N GLU A 27 -1.53 27.10 -6.27
CA GLU A 27 -2.35 28.12 -6.92
C GLU A 27 -1.82 28.52 -8.31
N SER A 28 -0.50 28.69 -8.47
CA SER A 28 0.09 29.05 -9.77
C SER A 28 0.02 27.89 -10.76
N ALA A 29 0.24 26.66 -10.29
CA ALA A 29 0.07 25.46 -11.11
C ALA A 29 -1.39 25.24 -11.54
N LEU A 30 -2.35 25.41 -10.62
CA LEU A 30 -3.78 25.32 -10.91
C LEU A 30 -4.24 26.43 -11.85
N ALA A 31 -3.76 27.67 -11.66
CA ALA A 31 -4.05 28.77 -12.57
C ALA A 31 -3.57 28.49 -13.99
N ALA A 32 -2.35 27.93 -14.13
CA ALA A 32 -1.80 27.53 -15.43
C ALA A 32 -2.58 26.39 -16.10
N LEU A 33 -3.20 25.51 -15.32
CA LEU A 33 -3.97 24.36 -15.82
C LEU A 33 -5.46 24.66 -16.01
N LYS A 34 -6.00 25.74 -15.42
CA LYS A 34 -7.45 26.02 -15.37
C LYS A 34 -8.09 26.06 -16.76
N GLY A 35 -7.42 26.68 -17.73
CA GLY A 35 -7.90 26.74 -19.13
C GLY A 35 -7.97 25.34 -19.76
N LYS A 36 -6.88 24.57 -19.68
CA LYS A 36 -6.83 23.19 -20.21
C LYS A 36 -7.79 22.24 -19.50
N LEU A 37 -7.99 22.41 -18.19
CA LEU A 37 -8.94 21.62 -17.40
C LEU A 37 -10.39 21.95 -17.78
N ALA A 38 -10.70 23.22 -18.05
CA ALA A 38 -12.02 23.62 -18.53
C ALA A 38 -12.31 23.03 -19.92
N GLU A 39 -11.35 23.10 -20.83
CA GLU A 39 -11.44 22.49 -22.17
C GLU A 39 -11.64 20.97 -22.08
N GLN A 40 -10.83 20.26 -21.27
CA GLN A 40 -10.99 18.81 -21.11
C GLN A 40 -12.30 18.44 -20.43
N ARG A 41 -12.77 19.22 -19.45
CA ARG A 41 -14.06 18.99 -18.80
C ARG A 41 -15.23 19.13 -19.78
N ILE A 42 -15.17 20.13 -20.66
CA ILE A 42 -16.17 20.31 -21.71
C ILE A 42 -16.10 19.15 -22.71
N ALA A 43 -14.89 18.72 -23.09
CA ALA A 43 -14.68 17.61 -24.02
C ALA A 43 -15.17 16.25 -23.49
N LEU A 44 -15.16 16.03 -22.16
CA LEU A 44 -15.63 14.78 -21.55
C LEU A 44 -17.15 14.60 -21.63
N GLY A 45 -17.93 15.68 -21.71
CA GLY A 45 -19.38 15.62 -21.79
C GLY A 45 -20.08 15.10 -20.52
N PRO A 46 -21.37 14.73 -20.60
CA PRO A 46 -22.10 14.13 -19.49
C PRO A 46 -21.61 12.72 -19.19
N TRP A 47 -21.81 12.26 -17.95
CA TRP A 47 -21.36 10.93 -17.55
C TRP A 47 -22.01 9.83 -18.38
N SER A 48 -21.17 8.90 -18.85
CA SER A 48 -21.66 7.69 -19.49
C SER A 48 -22.35 6.77 -18.49
N SER A 49 -23.22 5.89 -18.99
CA SER A 49 -23.85 4.85 -18.15
C SER A 49 -22.80 4.00 -17.41
N GLY A 50 -21.68 3.70 -18.07
CA GLY A 50 -20.55 2.98 -17.46
C GLY A 50 -19.96 3.74 -16.27
N GLN A 51 -19.64 5.02 -16.43
CA GLN A 51 -19.08 5.85 -15.36
C GLN A 51 -20.04 5.94 -14.15
N ARG A 52 -21.34 6.08 -14.40
CA ARG A 52 -22.35 6.09 -13.33
C ARG A 52 -22.39 4.76 -12.60
N ASN A 53 -22.39 3.64 -13.33
CA ASN A 53 -22.41 2.30 -12.74
C ASN A 53 -21.13 2.02 -11.93
N THR A 54 -19.95 2.43 -12.42
CA THR A 54 -18.69 2.37 -11.69
C THR A 54 -18.77 3.14 -10.37
N MET A 55 -19.34 4.34 -10.38
CA MET A 55 -19.50 5.13 -9.16
C MET A 55 -20.50 4.52 -8.16
N ILE A 56 -21.55 3.86 -8.64
CA ILE A 56 -22.46 3.10 -7.77
C ILE A 56 -21.72 1.94 -7.12
N ALA A 57 -21.03 1.10 -7.90
CA ALA A 57 -20.29 -0.04 -7.36
C ALA A 57 -19.19 0.38 -6.39
N PHE A 58 -18.45 1.45 -6.73
CA PHE A 58 -17.46 2.03 -5.84
C PHE A 58 -18.09 2.52 -4.53
N GLY A 59 -19.19 3.27 -4.61
CA GLY A 59 -19.91 3.78 -3.44
C GLY A 59 -20.43 2.66 -2.53
N VAL A 60 -20.99 1.60 -3.10
CA VAL A 60 -21.42 0.41 -2.35
C VAL A 60 -20.23 -0.26 -1.67
N THR A 61 -19.13 -0.49 -2.39
CA THR A 61 -17.92 -1.13 -1.85
C THR A 61 -17.36 -0.34 -0.66
N VAL A 62 -17.22 0.98 -0.80
CA VAL A 62 -16.72 1.86 0.27
C VAL A 62 -17.67 1.85 1.47
N ALA A 63 -18.99 1.91 1.23
CA ALA A 63 -19.97 1.85 2.31
C ALA A 63 -19.86 0.54 3.10
N LEU A 64 -19.72 -0.60 2.40
CA LEU A 64 -19.56 -1.91 3.03
C LEU A 64 -18.27 -2.02 3.84
N TRP A 65 -17.14 -1.50 3.34
CA TRP A 65 -15.88 -1.48 4.08
C TRP A 65 -15.93 -0.59 5.33
N VAL A 66 -16.58 0.56 5.24
CA VAL A 66 -16.62 1.54 6.33
C VAL A 66 -17.68 1.17 7.38
N ALA A 67 -18.73 0.42 7.02
CA ALA A 67 -19.85 0.11 7.90
C ALA A 67 -19.45 -0.55 9.24
N PRO A 68 -18.59 -1.59 9.31
CA PRO A 68 -18.14 -2.15 10.59
C PRO A 68 -17.46 -1.10 11.47
N GLY A 69 -16.62 -0.24 10.87
CA GLY A 69 -15.92 0.83 11.59
C GLY A 69 -16.87 1.90 12.16
N VAL A 70 -17.91 2.27 11.40
CA VAL A 70 -18.94 3.23 11.85
C VAL A 70 -19.76 2.65 12.99
N VAL A 71 -20.16 1.38 12.91
CA VAL A 71 -20.88 0.70 14.00
C VAL A 71 -20.02 0.63 15.25
N ALA A 72 -18.73 0.29 15.12
CA ALA A 72 -17.79 0.29 16.23
C ALA A 72 -17.61 1.67 16.87
N LEU A 73 -17.64 2.75 16.07
CA LEU A 73 -17.47 4.12 16.54
C LEU A 73 -18.71 4.64 17.28
N VAL A 74 -19.91 4.33 16.80
CA VAL A 74 -21.17 4.85 17.36
C VAL A 74 -21.72 3.96 18.49
N GLY A 75 -21.68 2.65 18.30
CA GLY A 75 -22.27 1.67 19.22
C GLY A 75 -21.26 0.95 20.12
N GLY A 76 -19.96 1.18 19.93
CA GLY A 76 -18.89 0.44 20.61
C GLY A 76 -18.57 -0.90 19.94
N ARG A 77 -17.39 -1.44 20.25
CA ARG A 77 -16.92 -2.73 19.68
C ARG A 77 -17.68 -3.95 20.20
N ASP A 78 -18.36 -3.82 21.33
CA ASP A 78 -19.16 -4.91 21.92
C ASP A 78 -20.59 -4.98 21.33
N HIS A 79 -20.94 -4.06 20.42
CA HIS A 79 -22.25 -4.03 19.81
C HIS A 79 -22.48 -5.26 18.93
N PRO A 80 -23.60 -6.00 19.04
CA PRO A 80 -23.83 -7.23 18.28
C PRO A 80 -23.73 -7.05 16.76
N TRP A 81 -24.13 -5.87 16.26
CA TRP A 81 -24.03 -5.55 14.85
C TRP A 81 -22.59 -5.37 14.36
N TYR A 82 -21.66 -4.94 15.22
CA TYR A 82 -20.25 -4.90 14.84
C TYR A 82 -19.73 -6.31 14.57
N GLY A 83 -19.99 -7.25 15.49
CA GLY A 83 -19.60 -8.65 15.34
C GLY A 83 -20.20 -9.28 14.08
N TRP A 84 -21.51 -9.09 13.85
CA TRP A 84 -22.18 -9.61 12.67
C TRP A 84 -21.66 -8.99 11.36
N LEU A 85 -21.48 -7.67 11.30
CA LEU A 85 -20.94 -7.01 10.09
C LEU A 85 -19.49 -7.45 9.84
N ALA A 86 -18.65 -7.48 10.87
CA ALA A 86 -17.25 -7.88 10.72
C ALA A 86 -17.09 -9.34 10.27
N SER A 87 -17.96 -10.24 10.73
CA SER A 87 -17.91 -11.66 10.33
C SER A 87 -18.54 -11.91 8.95
N THR A 88 -19.60 -11.19 8.61
CA THR A 88 -20.40 -11.45 7.39
C THR A 88 -19.90 -10.64 6.19
N LEU A 89 -19.35 -9.45 6.43
CA LEU A 89 -18.79 -8.57 5.40
C LEU A 89 -17.27 -8.37 5.59
N PRO A 90 -16.45 -9.44 5.51
CA PRO A 90 -15.01 -9.29 5.36
C PRO A 90 -14.65 -8.39 4.17
N GLU A 91 -13.45 -7.80 4.21
CA GLU A 91 -12.96 -6.90 3.16
C GLU A 91 -13.03 -7.54 1.77
N GLY A 92 -12.69 -8.83 1.66
CA GLY A 92 -12.77 -9.59 0.42
C GLY A 92 -14.19 -9.82 -0.10
N VAL A 93 -15.16 -10.06 0.80
CA VAL A 93 -16.58 -10.22 0.42
C VAL A 93 -17.11 -8.89 -0.12
N SER A 94 -16.80 -7.79 0.55
CA SER A 94 -17.20 -6.44 0.12
C SER A 94 -16.63 -6.09 -1.25
N ALA A 95 -15.36 -6.42 -1.51
CA ALA A 95 -14.72 -6.22 -2.81
C ALA A 95 -15.38 -7.07 -3.92
N LEU A 96 -15.68 -8.35 -3.65
CA LEU A 96 -16.35 -9.24 -4.60
C LEU A 96 -17.78 -8.79 -4.92
N LEU A 97 -18.53 -8.28 -3.94
CA LEU A 97 -19.86 -7.71 -4.16
C LEU A 97 -19.79 -6.46 -5.05
N GLY A 98 -18.82 -5.57 -4.79
CA GLY A 98 -18.56 -4.40 -5.61
C GLY A 98 -18.20 -4.74 -7.06
N ALA A 99 -17.24 -5.65 -7.25
CA ALA A 99 -16.83 -6.10 -8.58
C ALA A 99 -17.98 -6.84 -9.30
N GLY A 100 -18.67 -7.74 -8.60
CA GLY A 100 -19.83 -8.48 -9.12
C GLY A 100 -20.96 -7.55 -9.56
N LEU A 101 -21.18 -6.44 -8.86
CA LEU A 101 -22.17 -5.45 -9.25
C LEU A 101 -21.90 -4.86 -10.65
N LEU A 102 -20.62 -4.71 -11.05
CA LEU A 102 -20.26 -4.21 -12.38
C LEU A 102 -20.59 -5.18 -13.52
N PHE A 103 -20.67 -6.48 -13.24
CA PHE A 103 -21.16 -7.47 -14.19
C PHE A 103 -22.69 -7.46 -14.33
N VAL A 104 -23.40 -6.96 -13.31
CA VAL A 104 -24.87 -6.93 -13.28
C VAL A 104 -25.42 -5.60 -13.77
N LEU A 105 -24.71 -4.49 -13.55
CA LEU A 105 -25.17 -3.16 -13.95
C LEU A 105 -25.03 -2.95 -15.47
N PRO A 106 -26.14 -2.72 -16.20
CA PRO A 106 -26.13 -2.59 -17.65
C PRO A 106 -25.65 -1.22 -18.11
N THR A 107 -24.85 -1.19 -19.18
CA THR A 107 -24.51 0.03 -19.92
C THR A 107 -25.48 0.29 -21.07
N ASP A 108 -25.93 -0.78 -21.74
CA ASP A 108 -26.99 -0.78 -22.73
C ASP A 108 -27.83 -2.05 -22.57
N LEU A 109 -28.99 -1.90 -21.91
CA LEU A 109 -29.87 -3.01 -21.60
C LEU A 109 -30.46 -3.66 -22.86
N LYS A 110 -30.65 -2.91 -23.96
CA LYS A 110 -31.21 -3.45 -25.21
C LYS A 110 -30.23 -4.37 -25.94
N ARG A 111 -28.94 -4.09 -25.79
CA ARG A 111 -27.86 -4.89 -26.40
C ARG A 111 -27.22 -5.88 -25.42
N HIS A 112 -27.81 -6.05 -24.23
CA HIS A 112 -27.29 -6.91 -23.16
C HIS A 112 -25.82 -6.62 -22.83
N ARG A 113 -25.44 -5.33 -22.86
CA ARG A 113 -24.09 -4.89 -22.51
C ARG A 113 -24.06 -4.41 -21.07
N PHE A 114 -23.13 -4.97 -20.30
CA PHE A 114 -22.89 -4.64 -18.90
C PHE A 114 -21.69 -3.73 -18.74
N THR A 115 -21.43 -3.25 -17.52
CA THR A 115 -20.30 -2.35 -17.25
C THR A 115 -18.97 -3.05 -17.34
N LEU A 116 -18.90 -4.33 -16.96
CA LEU A 116 -17.72 -5.17 -17.12
C LEU A 116 -18.08 -6.45 -17.85
N SER A 117 -17.23 -6.86 -18.80
CA SER A 117 -17.31 -8.16 -19.45
C SER A 117 -16.29 -9.13 -18.87
N TRP A 118 -16.46 -10.43 -19.11
CA TRP A 118 -15.44 -11.41 -18.71
C TRP A 118 -14.10 -11.18 -19.42
N GLU A 119 -14.14 -10.68 -20.66
CA GLU A 119 -12.95 -10.30 -21.43
C GLU A 119 -12.15 -9.19 -20.73
N ASP A 120 -12.83 -8.24 -20.09
CA ASP A 120 -12.20 -7.20 -19.29
C ASP A 120 -11.58 -7.76 -18.01
N ALA A 121 -12.26 -8.68 -17.32
CA ALA A 121 -11.75 -9.30 -16.10
C ALA A 121 -10.59 -10.27 -16.35
N ALA A 122 -10.56 -10.92 -17.51
CA ALA A 122 -9.46 -11.79 -17.92
C ALA A 122 -8.14 -11.00 -18.13
N ARG A 123 -8.22 -9.68 -18.34
CA ARG A 123 -7.05 -8.78 -18.46
C ARG A 123 -6.47 -8.36 -17.12
N ILE A 124 -7.11 -8.71 -15.99
CA ILE A 124 -6.55 -8.47 -14.66
C ILE A 124 -5.27 -9.30 -14.51
N ASP A 125 -4.26 -8.73 -13.85
CA ASP A 125 -3.03 -9.44 -13.52
C ASP A 125 -3.27 -10.45 -12.39
N TRP A 126 -3.78 -11.62 -12.75
CA TRP A 126 -4.05 -12.73 -11.82
C TRP A 126 -2.78 -13.30 -11.18
N TRP A 127 -1.59 -13.02 -11.74
CA TRP A 127 -0.32 -13.47 -11.17
C TRP A 127 -0.09 -12.89 -9.78
N ILE A 128 -0.61 -11.69 -9.52
CA ILE A 128 -0.56 -11.05 -8.21
C ILE A 128 -1.25 -11.94 -7.16
N VAL A 129 -2.42 -12.51 -7.45
CA VAL A 129 -3.14 -13.38 -6.50
C VAL A 129 -2.30 -14.63 -6.17
N PHE A 130 -1.67 -15.24 -7.17
CA PHE A 130 -0.75 -16.35 -6.97
C PHE A 130 0.50 -15.96 -6.18
N LEU A 131 1.03 -14.74 -6.39
CA LEU A 131 2.15 -14.21 -5.63
C LEU A 131 1.81 -14.05 -4.14
N TYR A 132 0.62 -13.53 -3.81
CA TYR A 132 0.14 -13.44 -2.43
C TYR A 132 0.02 -14.83 -1.79
N GLY A 133 -0.68 -15.76 -2.45
CA GLY A 133 -0.85 -17.12 -1.95
C GLY A 133 0.48 -17.85 -1.79
N GLY A 134 1.39 -17.71 -2.77
CA GLY A 134 2.73 -18.28 -2.75
C GLY A 134 3.61 -17.68 -1.64
N GLY A 135 3.57 -16.37 -1.42
CA GLY A 135 4.30 -15.71 -0.33
C GLY A 135 3.83 -16.17 1.06
N MET A 136 2.52 -16.29 1.27
CA MET A 136 1.97 -16.84 2.50
C MET A 136 2.35 -18.32 2.69
N ALA A 137 2.32 -19.12 1.62
CA ALA A 137 2.72 -20.53 1.65
C ALA A 137 4.22 -20.68 1.95
N LEU A 138 5.09 -19.87 1.32
CA LEU A 138 6.53 -19.85 1.58
C LEU A 138 6.84 -19.44 3.02
N GLY A 139 6.16 -18.40 3.54
CA GLY A 139 6.27 -18.01 4.94
C GLY A 139 5.88 -19.16 5.87
N GLY A 140 4.74 -19.80 5.63
CA GLY A 140 4.29 -20.97 6.38
C GLY A 140 5.26 -22.16 6.32
N LEU A 141 5.80 -22.48 5.15
CA LEU A 141 6.78 -23.55 4.97
C LEU A 141 8.11 -23.22 5.63
N ALA A 142 8.57 -21.96 5.60
CA ALA A 142 9.79 -21.55 6.26
C ALA A 142 9.75 -21.83 7.78
N PHE A 143 8.58 -21.66 8.40
CA PHE A 143 8.35 -22.07 9.79
C PHE A 143 8.33 -23.58 9.97
N GLN A 144 7.49 -24.27 9.19
CA GLN A 144 7.28 -25.71 9.35
C GLN A 144 8.57 -26.52 9.11
N THR A 145 9.45 -26.05 8.23
CA THR A 145 10.72 -26.70 7.90
C THR A 145 11.87 -26.33 8.83
N GLY A 146 11.69 -25.36 9.73
CA GLY A 146 12.77 -24.82 10.57
C GLY A 146 13.76 -23.92 9.80
N LEU A 147 13.51 -23.63 8.52
CA LEU A 147 14.35 -22.73 7.72
C LEU A 147 14.39 -21.32 8.32
N ALA A 148 13.25 -20.83 8.80
CA ALA A 148 13.15 -19.52 9.45
C ALA A 148 14.08 -19.45 10.67
N GLU A 149 14.12 -20.51 11.49
CA GLU A 149 14.98 -20.63 12.67
C GLU A 149 16.46 -20.76 12.33
N ALA A 150 16.80 -21.55 11.31
CA ALA A 150 18.18 -21.66 10.84
C ALA A 150 18.71 -20.32 10.29
N ALA A 151 17.91 -19.62 9.48
CA ALA A 151 18.25 -18.30 8.96
C ALA A 151 18.30 -17.24 10.08
N GLY A 152 17.34 -17.29 11.00
CA GLY A 152 17.29 -16.61 12.30
C GLY A 152 18.64 -16.57 12.99
N ARG A 153 19.07 -17.76 13.40
CA ARG A 153 20.32 -17.98 14.13
C ARG A 153 21.54 -17.54 13.33
N ALA A 154 21.61 -17.88 12.03
CA ALA A 154 22.74 -17.51 11.18
C ALA A 154 22.94 -15.99 11.08
N LEU A 155 21.85 -15.22 10.96
CA LEU A 155 21.91 -13.76 10.87
C LEU A 155 22.21 -13.13 12.24
N THR A 156 21.65 -13.66 13.33
CA THR A 156 21.98 -13.20 14.68
C THR A 156 23.46 -13.45 15.00
N GLU A 157 23.99 -14.62 14.66
CA GLU A 157 25.40 -14.98 14.87
C GLU A 157 26.36 -14.17 13.98
N ALA A 158 25.99 -13.91 12.72
CA ALA A 158 26.86 -13.22 11.76
C ALA A 158 26.84 -11.69 11.89
N LEU A 159 25.67 -11.10 12.22
CA LEU A 159 25.45 -9.66 12.13
C LEU A 159 25.03 -9.02 13.47
N GLY A 160 24.83 -9.81 14.53
CA GLY A 160 24.33 -9.31 15.81
C GLY A 160 22.91 -8.74 15.69
N ILE A 161 22.10 -9.26 14.78
CA ILE A 161 20.69 -8.85 14.59
C ILE A 161 19.85 -9.59 15.63
N ASP A 162 19.89 -9.11 16.87
CA ASP A 162 19.11 -9.62 18.00
C ASP A 162 18.12 -8.57 18.56
N THR A 163 18.35 -7.29 18.27
CA THR A 163 17.48 -6.22 18.76
C THR A 163 16.24 -6.03 17.87
N PRO A 164 15.06 -5.68 18.45
CA PRO A 164 13.88 -5.31 17.67
C PRO A 164 14.15 -4.20 16.64
N PHE A 165 15.04 -3.26 16.96
CA PHE A 165 15.47 -2.21 16.05
C PHE A 165 16.18 -2.77 14.81
N SER A 166 17.14 -3.68 14.99
CA SER A 166 17.89 -4.29 13.89
C SER A 166 17.00 -5.14 12.97
N LEU A 167 15.99 -5.81 13.52
CA LEU A 167 14.98 -6.56 12.77
C LEU A 167 14.14 -5.64 11.89
N VAL A 168 13.63 -4.56 12.46
CA VAL A 168 12.84 -3.55 11.73
C VAL A 168 13.68 -2.90 10.64
N LEU A 169 14.93 -2.52 10.95
CA LEU A 169 15.83 -1.88 9.99
C LEU A 169 16.10 -2.80 8.80
N THR A 170 16.43 -4.07 9.07
CA THR A 170 16.71 -5.05 8.01
C THR A 170 15.50 -5.26 7.11
N ALA A 171 14.33 -5.48 7.72
CA ALA A 171 13.08 -5.66 6.98
C ALA A 171 12.72 -4.42 6.12
N THR A 172 12.93 -3.22 6.67
CA THR A 172 12.70 -1.94 5.99
C THR A 172 13.64 -1.78 4.80
N VAL A 173 14.94 -1.99 4.98
CA VAL A 173 15.95 -1.90 3.90
C VAL A 173 15.65 -2.90 2.78
N SER A 174 15.36 -4.16 3.13
CA SER A 174 15.03 -5.19 2.14
C SER A 174 13.77 -4.86 1.33
N ALA A 175 12.72 -4.38 1.99
CA ALA A 175 11.48 -4.00 1.34
C ALA A 175 11.67 -2.80 0.39
N THR A 176 12.39 -1.76 0.82
CA THR A 176 12.69 -0.59 -0.03
C THR A 176 13.56 -0.94 -1.23
N ALA A 177 14.59 -1.76 -1.03
CA ALA A 177 15.44 -2.21 -2.15
C ALA A 177 14.63 -3.00 -3.19
N LEU A 178 13.71 -3.85 -2.73
CA LEU A 178 12.88 -4.64 -3.62
C LEU A 178 11.83 -3.78 -4.32
N SER A 179 11.20 -2.82 -3.65
CA SER A 179 10.21 -1.91 -4.26
C SER A 179 10.79 -0.98 -5.32
N GLU A 180 12.11 -0.80 -5.39
CA GLU A 180 12.72 -0.11 -6.54
C GLU A 180 12.68 -0.94 -7.83
N MET A 181 12.72 -2.27 -7.70
CA MET A 181 12.83 -3.20 -8.83
C MET A 181 11.50 -3.86 -9.20
N THR A 182 10.49 -3.77 -8.33
CA THR A 182 9.17 -4.39 -8.52
C THR A 182 8.04 -3.48 -8.04
N SER A 183 6.79 -3.91 -8.17
CA SER A 183 5.67 -3.14 -7.63
C SER A 183 5.71 -3.11 -6.10
N ASN A 184 5.30 -2.00 -5.48
CA ASN A 184 5.23 -1.88 -4.01
C ASN A 184 4.46 -3.05 -3.38
N THR A 185 3.36 -3.44 -4.01
CA THR A 185 2.53 -4.59 -3.62
C THR A 185 3.32 -5.90 -3.66
N SER A 186 4.04 -6.17 -4.74
CA SER A 186 4.89 -7.35 -4.89
C SER A 186 6.03 -7.36 -3.87
N ALA A 187 6.66 -6.22 -3.61
CA ALA A 187 7.75 -6.09 -2.64
C ALA A 187 7.26 -6.42 -1.22
N ALA A 188 6.11 -5.86 -0.81
CA ALA A 188 5.50 -6.17 0.48
C ALA A 188 5.19 -7.67 0.62
N ASN A 189 4.63 -8.29 -0.43
CA ASN A 189 4.27 -9.70 -0.44
C ASN A 189 5.45 -10.65 -0.29
N MET A 190 6.62 -10.26 -0.81
CA MET A 190 7.83 -11.07 -0.71
C MET A 190 8.53 -10.89 0.64
N VAL A 191 8.60 -9.66 1.15
CA VAL A 191 9.42 -9.36 2.33
C VAL A 191 8.67 -9.56 3.64
N VAL A 192 7.37 -9.23 3.71
CA VAL A 192 6.61 -9.29 4.97
C VAL A 192 6.54 -10.70 5.56
N PRO A 193 6.19 -11.77 4.81
CA PRO A 193 6.15 -13.13 5.36
C PRO A 193 7.52 -13.60 5.86
N VAL A 194 8.59 -13.25 5.15
CA VAL A 194 9.96 -13.59 5.53
C VAL A 194 10.38 -12.85 6.80
N ALA A 195 10.02 -11.56 6.91
CA ALA A 195 10.30 -10.75 8.10
C ALA A 195 9.55 -11.26 9.35
N ILE A 196 8.30 -11.69 9.18
CA ILE A 196 7.51 -12.35 10.25
C ILE A 196 8.20 -13.65 10.67
N ALA A 197 8.62 -14.46 9.69
CA ALA A 197 9.31 -15.72 9.94
C ALA A 197 10.60 -15.58 10.71
N PHE A 198 11.41 -14.64 10.28
CA PHE A 198 12.65 -14.32 10.92
C PHE A 198 12.46 -13.85 12.37
N ALA A 199 11.56 -12.89 12.59
CA ALA A 199 11.33 -12.31 13.91
C ALA A 199 10.82 -13.33 14.94
N GLN A 200 9.84 -14.14 14.57
CA GLN A 200 9.32 -15.21 15.44
C GLN A 200 10.40 -16.23 15.81
N SER A 201 11.28 -16.56 14.85
CA SER A 201 12.38 -17.49 15.10
C SER A 201 13.47 -16.94 16.03
N ALA A 202 13.67 -15.62 16.01
CA ALA A 202 14.54 -14.89 16.93
C ALA A 202 13.88 -14.66 18.30
N GLY A 203 12.66 -15.16 18.53
CA GLY A 203 11.90 -14.92 19.76
C GLY A 203 11.42 -13.48 19.93
N ALA A 204 11.41 -12.69 18.85
CA ALA A 204 10.99 -11.30 18.86
C ALA A 204 9.55 -11.13 18.32
N ASP A 205 8.89 -10.03 18.68
CA ASP A 205 7.58 -9.69 18.15
C ASP A 205 7.66 -9.46 16.62
N PRO A 206 6.97 -10.26 15.79
CA PRO A 206 6.96 -10.09 14.33
C PRO A 206 6.21 -8.86 13.85
N THR A 207 5.38 -8.26 14.70
CA THR A 207 4.53 -7.13 14.33
C THR A 207 5.35 -5.94 13.86
N LEU A 208 6.45 -5.62 14.57
CA LEU A 208 7.30 -4.48 14.24
C LEU A 208 8.00 -4.62 12.87
N PRO A 209 8.77 -5.69 12.58
CA PRO A 209 9.42 -5.84 11.28
C PRO A 209 8.42 -6.02 10.13
N ALA A 210 7.25 -6.63 10.37
CA ALA A 210 6.18 -6.71 9.38
C ALA A 210 5.63 -5.32 9.02
N LEU A 211 5.38 -4.45 10.01
CA LEU A 211 4.95 -3.07 9.80
C LEU A 211 6.03 -2.26 9.08
N GLY A 212 7.30 -2.41 9.49
CA GLY A 212 8.45 -1.80 8.85
C GLY A 212 8.51 -2.14 7.35
N ALA A 213 8.55 -3.43 7.02
CA ALA A 213 8.56 -3.90 5.63
C ALA A 213 7.34 -3.41 4.83
N THR A 214 6.14 -3.44 5.41
CA THR A 214 4.91 -2.99 4.72
C THR A 214 4.97 -1.51 4.37
N MET A 215 5.41 -0.66 5.30
CA MET A 215 5.55 0.78 5.05
C MET A 215 6.70 1.07 4.09
N ALA A 216 7.81 0.36 4.25
CA ALA A 216 9.03 0.53 3.46
C ALA A 216 8.89 0.08 2.01
N ALA A 217 8.03 -0.90 1.73
CA ALA A 217 7.67 -1.31 0.37
C ALA A 217 6.97 -0.19 -0.43
N SER A 218 6.50 0.87 0.25
CA SER A 218 5.97 2.07 -0.42
C SER A 218 7.03 3.13 -0.72
N LEU A 219 8.29 2.91 -0.31
CA LEU A 219 9.44 3.76 -0.62
C LEU A 219 10.02 3.28 -1.95
N GLY A 220 9.60 3.93 -3.04
CA GLY A 220 10.01 3.63 -4.40
C GLY A 220 10.37 4.92 -5.13
N PHE A 221 11.44 5.60 -4.70
CA PHE A 221 11.82 6.94 -5.16
C PHE A 221 12.99 6.97 -6.14
N LEU A 222 13.76 5.89 -6.27
CA LEU A 222 15.03 5.85 -7.01
C LEU A 222 14.86 5.61 -8.50
N LEU A 223 14.09 4.61 -8.91
CA LEU A 223 13.95 4.20 -10.31
C LEU A 223 12.64 4.69 -10.97
N PRO A 224 12.64 4.98 -12.29
CA PRO A 224 11.41 5.28 -13.02
C PRO A 224 10.41 4.12 -13.04
N VAL A 225 10.91 2.89 -12.99
CA VAL A 225 10.10 1.66 -13.11
C VAL A 225 9.36 1.30 -11.80
N SER A 226 9.82 1.81 -10.66
CA SER A 226 9.27 1.45 -9.35
C SER A 226 7.81 1.87 -9.18
N THR A 227 7.44 3.04 -9.70
CA THR A 227 6.06 3.54 -9.62
C THR A 227 5.61 4.27 -10.89
N PRO A 228 4.31 4.22 -11.26
CA PRO A 228 3.78 4.97 -12.39
C PRO A 228 4.00 6.49 -12.30
N THR A 229 3.99 7.05 -11.08
CA THR A 229 4.25 8.48 -10.85
C THR A 229 5.67 8.88 -11.25
N ASN A 230 6.64 8.03 -10.91
CA ASN A 230 8.03 8.20 -11.29
C ASN A 230 8.19 8.11 -12.82
N ALA A 231 7.54 7.14 -13.45
CA ALA A 231 7.54 6.98 -14.90
C ALA A 231 6.95 8.20 -15.64
N ILE A 232 5.82 8.74 -15.17
CA ILE A 232 5.16 9.92 -15.78
C ILE A 232 6.08 11.14 -15.78
N VAL A 233 6.77 11.39 -14.66
CA VAL A 233 7.68 12.53 -14.55
C VAL A 233 8.93 12.30 -15.42
N TYR A 234 9.47 11.09 -15.43
CA TYR A 234 10.62 10.72 -16.27
C TYR A 234 10.30 10.82 -17.77
N SER A 235 9.11 10.37 -18.20
CA SER A 235 8.67 10.43 -19.61
C SER A 235 8.50 11.85 -20.15
N SER A 236 8.53 12.87 -19.29
CA SER A 236 8.53 14.28 -19.72
C SER A 236 9.79 14.69 -20.47
N GLY A 237 10.87 13.90 -20.39
CA GLY A 237 12.18 14.21 -20.97
C GLY A 237 12.95 15.34 -20.28
N ARG A 238 12.38 15.93 -19.20
CA ARG A 238 12.98 17.07 -18.49
C ARG A 238 13.83 16.66 -17.28
N ILE A 239 13.68 15.43 -16.78
CA ILE A 239 14.42 14.94 -15.61
C ILE A 239 15.39 13.83 -16.05
N PRO A 240 16.71 14.07 -16.01
CA PRO A 240 17.69 13.04 -16.36
C PRO A 240 17.74 11.95 -15.27
N LEU A 241 17.95 10.70 -15.68
CA LEU A 241 17.95 9.53 -14.77
C LEU A 241 18.91 9.73 -13.58
N ARG A 242 20.12 10.22 -13.81
CA ARG A 242 21.11 10.51 -12.75
C ARG A 242 20.61 11.43 -11.65
N PHE A 243 19.72 12.37 -11.98
CA PHE A 243 19.13 13.27 -11.00
C PHE A 243 18.11 12.51 -10.17
N MET A 244 17.25 11.74 -10.82
CA MET A 244 16.26 10.88 -10.17
C MET A 244 16.93 9.90 -9.21
N LEU A 245 17.99 9.19 -9.63
CA LEU A 245 18.75 8.27 -8.78
C LEU A 245 19.31 8.95 -7.53
N ARG A 246 19.92 10.13 -7.68
CA ARG A 246 20.56 10.85 -6.56
C ARG A 246 19.55 11.33 -5.53
N TYR A 247 18.45 11.92 -5.97
CA TYR A 247 17.42 12.44 -5.06
C TYR A 247 16.53 11.32 -4.52
N GLY A 248 16.27 10.29 -5.32
CA GLY A 248 15.57 9.09 -4.89
C GLY A 248 16.31 8.36 -3.78
N ALA A 249 17.61 8.07 -3.96
CA ALA A 249 18.43 7.45 -2.92
C ALA A 249 18.42 8.27 -1.60
N LEU A 250 18.46 9.60 -1.68
CA LEU A 250 18.38 10.45 -0.49
C LEU A 250 17.01 10.31 0.20
N LEU A 251 15.92 10.27 -0.57
CA LEU A 251 14.57 10.09 -0.06
C LEU A 251 14.35 8.68 0.51
N ASP A 252 14.90 7.65 -0.11
CA ASP A 252 14.81 6.27 0.39
C ASP A 252 15.57 6.14 1.70
N ILE A 253 16.80 6.66 1.80
CA ILE A 253 17.56 6.65 3.07
C ILE A 253 16.79 7.40 4.15
N ALA A 254 16.27 8.60 3.85
CA ALA A 254 15.47 9.35 4.81
C ALA A 254 14.18 8.63 5.20
N GLY A 255 13.52 7.98 4.23
CA GLY A 255 12.31 7.18 4.43
C GLY A 255 12.56 5.94 5.28
N ILE A 256 13.63 5.20 5.01
CA ILE A 256 14.07 4.05 5.79
C ILE A 256 14.30 4.47 7.24
N LEU A 257 15.02 5.56 7.47
CA LEU A 257 15.25 6.08 8.83
C LEU A 257 13.95 6.51 9.50
N ALA A 258 13.07 7.23 8.80
CA ALA A 258 11.79 7.68 9.33
C ALA A 258 10.83 6.53 9.65
N VAL A 259 10.75 5.52 8.78
CA VAL A 259 9.94 4.31 9.00
C VAL A 259 10.52 3.49 10.13
N THR A 260 11.83 3.23 10.13
CA THR A 260 12.48 2.43 11.17
C THR A 260 12.32 3.10 12.54
N ALA A 261 12.66 4.39 12.66
CA ALA A 261 12.51 5.12 13.91
C ALA A 261 11.04 5.25 14.31
N GLY A 262 10.15 5.53 13.36
CA GLY A 262 8.71 5.65 13.62
C GLY A 262 8.12 4.34 14.13
N VAL A 263 8.41 3.22 13.50
CA VAL A 263 7.94 1.90 13.93
C VAL A 263 8.57 1.54 15.28
N ALA A 264 9.88 1.72 15.45
CA ALA A 264 10.57 1.37 16.69
C ALA A 264 10.15 2.23 17.90
N LEU A 265 9.78 3.50 17.70
CA LEU A 265 9.41 4.42 18.78
C LEU A 265 7.90 4.46 19.04
N VAL A 266 7.08 4.45 17.98
CA VAL A 266 5.62 4.65 18.09
C VAL A 266 4.89 3.33 18.34
N ALA A 267 5.34 2.23 17.74
CA ALA A 267 4.63 0.96 17.89
C ALA A 267 4.64 0.43 19.33
N PRO A 268 5.74 0.48 20.12
CA PRO A 268 5.71 0.08 21.52
C PRO A 268 4.80 0.96 22.39
N LEU A 269 4.68 2.25 22.06
CA LEU A 269 3.81 3.19 22.78
C LEU A 269 2.32 2.96 22.49
N VAL A 270 1.98 2.45 21.30
CA VAL A 270 0.60 2.28 20.82
C VAL A 270 0.08 0.87 21.01
N LEU A 271 0.92 -0.15 20.87
CA LEU A 271 0.55 -1.55 20.99
C LEU A 271 0.60 -2.06 22.44
N GLY A 272 1.14 -1.25 23.36
CA GLY A 272 1.37 -1.63 24.75
C GLY A 272 2.65 -2.44 24.86
N ALA A 273 3.64 -1.89 25.57
CA ALA A 273 4.90 -2.59 25.83
C ALA A 273 4.65 -3.86 26.64
N HIS A 274 4.94 -5.02 26.06
CA HIS A 274 5.21 -6.28 26.75
C HIS A 274 6.58 -6.77 26.32
#